data_AF-A0A3D5DZU4-F1
#
_entry.id   AF-A0A3D5DZU4-F1
#
_cell.length_a   1.000
_cell.length_b   1.000
_cell.length_c   1.000
_cell.angle_alpha   90.00
_cell.angle_beta   90.00
_cell.angle_gamma   90.00
#
_symmetry.space_group_name_H-M   'P 1'
#
loop_
_entity.id
_entity.type
_entity.pdbx_description
1 polymer ?
#
loop_
_entity_poly.entity_id
_entity_poly.type
_entity_poly.pdbx_seq_one_letter_code
_entity_poly.pdbx_strand_id
1 'polypeptide(L)'
;MATGEAPVLEALADINAVSLERTELDPSSLILVRLAALIAVDAPASSYLLHIGPAAEAGVTVDQAQNVLVAVAPIVGTPRTASAAAKIVEALGLAIELAEEGT
;
A
#
# COMPACT_ATOMS: atom_id res chain seq x y z
N MET A 1 12.31 20.94 17.87
CA MET A 1 11.02 20.20 17.85
C MET A 1 10.51 20.20 16.41
N ALA A 2 9.78 19.18 15.98
CA ALA A 2 9.16 19.16 14.65
C ALA A 2 8.05 20.24 14.56
N THR A 3 7.78 20.74 13.35
CA THR A 3 6.86 21.86 13.06
C THR A 3 5.71 21.39 12.18
N GLY A 4 4.52 22.00 12.33
CA GLY A 4 3.31 21.62 11.57
C GLY A 4 2.12 21.32 12.50
N GLU A 5 0.93 21.16 11.94
CA GLU A 5 -0.26 20.71 12.67
C GLU A 5 -0.23 19.19 12.89
N ALA A 6 0.23 18.46 11.87
CA ALA A 6 0.47 17.02 11.92
C ALA A 6 1.88 16.72 11.40
N PRO A 7 2.94 17.11 12.14
CA PRO A 7 4.32 17.17 11.63
C PRO A 7 4.83 15.85 11.02
N VAL A 8 4.37 14.70 11.53
CA VAL A 8 4.74 13.38 10.98
C VAL A 8 4.01 13.08 9.68
N LEU A 9 2.70 13.36 9.61
CA LEU A 9 1.90 13.09 8.42
C LEU A 9 2.29 14.04 7.27
N GLU A 10 2.53 15.31 7.58
CA GLU A 10 3.02 16.31 6.63
C GLU A 10 4.34 15.86 6.01
N ALA A 11 5.32 15.45 6.83
CA ALA A 11 6.60 14.97 6.32
C ALA A 11 6.46 13.70 5.44
N LEU A 12 5.57 12.77 5.81
CA LEU A 12 5.31 11.57 5.01
C LEU A 12 4.59 11.89 3.70
N ALA A 13 3.68 12.87 3.71
CA ALA A 13 3.01 13.35 2.51
C ALA A 13 4.02 13.99 1.55
N ASP A 14 4.92 14.83 2.05
CA ASP A 14 5.97 15.48 1.25
C ASP A 14 6.89 14.46 0.59
N ILE A 15 7.36 13.45 1.33
CA ILE A 15 8.21 12.39 0.76
C ILE A 15 7.47 11.60 -0.33
N ASN A 16 6.17 11.32 -0.14
CA ASN A 16 5.36 10.65 -1.16
C ASN A 16 5.15 11.54 -2.40
N ALA A 17 4.88 12.83 -2.22
CA ALA A 17 4.70 13.78 -3.32
C ALA A 17 5.98 13.89 -4.16
N VAL A 18 7.14 14.01 -3.52
CA VAL A 18 8.44 14.02 -4.20
C VAL A 18 8.70 12.72 -4.95
N SER A 19 8.33 11.57 -4.38
CA SER A 19 8.43 10.28 -5.07
C SER A 19 7.55 10.21 -6.31
N LEU A 20 6.32 10.76 -6.25
CA LEU A 20 5.38 10.76 -7.37
C LEU A 20 5.84 11.68 -8.50
N GLU A 21 6.37 12.86 -8.17
CA GLU A 21 6.87 13.82 -9.16
C GLU A 21 8.08 13.29 -9.94
N ARG A 22 8.90 12.42 -9.31
CA ARG A 22 10.19 11.97 -9.86
C ARG A 22 10.17 10.61 -10.53
N THR A 23 9.07 9.87 -10.45
CA THR A 23 8.95 8.55 -11.07
C THR A 23 8.20 8.63 -12.38
N GLU A 24 8.63 7.87 -13.38
CA GLU A 24 7.96 7.73 -14.68
C GLU A 24 7.18 6.41 -14.79
N LEU A 25 7.05 5.66 -13.68
CA LEU A 25 6.21 4.47 -13.65
C LEU A 25 4.75 4.87 -13.92
N ASP A 26 4.06 4.08 -14.74
CA ASP A 26 2.61 4.24 -14.86
C ASP A 26 1.94 3.98 -13.49
N PRO A 27 0.75 4.56 -13.24
CA PRO A 27 0.10 4.47 -11.94
C PRO A 27 -0.07 3.04 -11.42
N SER A 28 -0.37 2.08 -12.29
CA SER A 28 -0.58 0.69 -11.91
C SER A 28 0.74 0.04 -11.48
N SER A 29 1.81 0.23 -12.26
CA SER A 29 3.15 -0.27 -11.93
C SER A 29 3.67 0.32 -10.62
N LEU A 30 3.47 1.62 -10.40
CA LEU A 30 3.89 2.29 -9.17
C LEU A 30 3.25 1.64 -7.93
N ILE A 31 1.95 1.39 -7.98
CA ILE A 31 1.22 0.78 -6.86
C ILE A 31 1.70 -0.64 -6.62
N LEU A 32 1.85 -1.46 -7.66
CA LEU A 32 2.33 -2.83 -7.52
C LEU A 32 3.74 -2.90 -6.90
N VAL A 33 4.63 -1.98 -7.28
CA VAL A 33 5.98 -1.86 -6.69
C VAL A 33 5.91 -1.43 -5.22
N ARG A 34 5.04 -0.48 -4.88
CA ARG A 34 4.83 -0.06 -3.48
C ARG A 34 4.27 -1.21 -2.63
N LEU A 35 3.31 -1.97 -3.15
CA LEU A 35 2.79 -3.18 -2.48
C LEU A 35 3.91 -4.21 -2.26
N ALA A 36 4.73 -4.48 -3.28
CA ALA A 36 5.89 -5.37 -3.15
C ALA A 36 6.86 -4.92 -2.05
N ALA A 37 7.12 -3.61 -1.94
CA ALA A 37 7.95 -3.04 -0.89
C ALA A 37 7.33 -3.21 0.50
N LEU A 38 6.02 -2.97 0.66
CA LEU A 38 5.30 -3.18 1.91
C LEU A 38 5.35 -4.65 2.36
N ILE A 39 5.21 -5.60 1.42
CA ILE A 39 5.36 -7.03 1.67
C ILE A 39 6.78 -7.34 2.17
N ALA A 40 7.80 -6.81 1.50
CA ALA A 40 9.20 -7.07 1.83
C ALA A 40 9.59 -6.60 3.24
N VAL A 41 9.04 -5.46 3.68
CA VAL A 41 9.32 -4.89 5.01
C VAL A 41 8.33 -5.36 6.10
N ASP A 42 7.40 -6.26 5.77
CA ASP A 42 6.34 -6.71 6.66
C ASP A 42 5.54 -5.56 7.31
N ALA A 43 5.14 -4.59 6.49
CA ALA A 43 4.42 -3.39 6.91
C ALA A 43 3.12 -3.71 7.69
N PRO A 44 2.61 -2.80 8.54
CA PRO A 44 1.30 -2.96 9.20
C PRO A 44 0.13 -2.87 8.20
N ALA A 45 -1.04 -3.39 8.58
CA ALA A 45 -2.25 -3.37 7.74
C ALA A 45 -2.65 -1.96 7.28
N SER A 46 -2.52 -0.96 8.16
CA SER A 46 -2.79 0.45 7.83
C SER A 46 -1.96 0.99 6.66
N SER A 47 -0.75 0.47 6.43
CA SER A 47 0.06 0.87 5.27
C SER A 47 -0.53 0.39 3.95
N TYR A 48 -1.20 -0.77 3.93
CA TYR A 48 -1.90 -1.27 2.75
C TYR A 48 -3.19 -0.50 2.49
N LEU A 49 -3.90 -0.08 3.55
CA LEU A 49 -5.12 0.73 3.47
C LEU A 49 -4.92 2.01 2.64
N LEU A 50 -3.78 2.68 2.83
CA LEU A 50 -3.42 3.91 2.09
C LEU A 50 -3.27 3.71 0.57
N HIS A 51 -3.23 2.46 0.10
CA HIS A 51 -3.07 2.11 -1.31
C HIS A 51 -4.35 1.57 -1.96
N ILE A 52 -5.44 1.35 -1.20
CA ILE A 52 -6.69 0.77 -1.74
C ILE A 52 -7.38 1.72 -2.73
N GLY A 53 -7.61 2.98 -2.34
CA GLY A 53 -8.21 4.00 -3.22
C GLY A 53 -7.35 4.24 -4.47
N PRO A 54 -6.06 4.57 -4.33
CA PRO A 54 -5.16 4.73 -5.47
C PRO A 54 -5.10 3.49 -6.36
N ALA A 55 -5.16 2.27 -5.80
CA ALA A 55 -5.16 1.04 -6.58
C ALA A 55 -6.40 0.93 -7.47
N ALA A 56 -7.57 1.26 -6.93
CA ALA A 56 -8.82 1.29 -7.70
C ALA A 56 -8.77 2.34 -8.82
N GLU A 57 -8.27 3.55 -8.53
CA GLU A 57 -8.12 4.62 -9.53
C GLU A 57 -7.13 4.26 -10.64
N ALA A 58 -6.05 3.55 -10.30
CA ALA A 58 -5.05 3.07 -11.25
C ALA A 58 -5.48 1.79 -12.00
N GLY A 59 -6.66 1.25 -11.72
CA GLY A 59 -7.18 0.03 -12.36
C GLY A 59 -6.43 -1.25 -11.93
N VAL A 60 -5.76 -1.24 -10.78
CA VAL A 60 -5.09 -2.42 -10.24
C VAL A 60 -6.13 -3.43 -9.76
N THR A 61 -6.04 -4.66 -10.28
CA THR A 61 -6.96 -5.75 -9.92
C THR A 61 -6.48 -6.52 -8.70
N VAL A 62 -7.42 -7.22 -8.05
CA VAL A 62 -7.10 -8.17 -6.98
C VAL A 62 -6.12 -9.25 -7.46
N ASP A 63 -6.29 -9.75 -8.69
CA ASP A 63 -5.40 -10.73 -9.30
C ASP A 63 -3.97 -10.19 -9.46
N GLN A 64 -3.81 -8.91 -9.79
CA GLN A 64 -2.48 -8.29 -9.85
C GLN A 64 -1.84 -8.20 -8.46
N ALA A 65 -2.59 -7.84 -7.42
CA ALA A 65 -2.09 -7.84 -6.04
C ALA A 65 -1.70 -9.26 -5.56
N GLN A 66 -2.48 -10.28 -5.92
CA GLN A 66 -2.14 -11.69 -5.66
C GLN A 66 -0.88 -12.12 -6.43
N ASN A 67 -0.76 -11.72 -7.69
CA ASN A 67 0.43 -11.99 -8.50
C ASN A 67 1.68 -11.36 -7.88
N VAL A 68 1.59 -10.19 -7.25
CA VAL A 68 2.71 -9.59 -6.51
C VAL A 68 3.14 -10.49 -5.35
N LEU A 69 2.19 -10.98 -4.53
CA LEU A 69 2.49 -11.91 -3.42
C LEU A 69 3.20 -13.17 -3.92
N VAL A 70 2.72 -13.77 -5.02
CA VAL A 70 3.32 -14.95 -5.65
C VAL A 70 4.72 -14.63 -6.19
N ALA A 71 4.88 -13.49 -6.87
CA ALA A 71 6.13 -13.08 -7.48
C ALA A 71 7.24 -12.82 -6.44
N VAL A 72 6.90 -12.19 -5.30
CA VAL A 72 7.89 -11.87 -4.27
C VAL A 72 8.10 -13.00 -3.26
N ALA A 73 7.21 -14.00 -3.19
CA ALA A 73 7.29 -15.08 -2.21
C ALA A 73 8.67 -15.79 -2.14
N PRO A 74 9.35 -16.11 -3.27
CA PRO A 74 10.68 -16.70 -3.23
C PRO A 74 11.76 -15.79 -2.62
N ILE A 75 11.53 -14.47 -2.63
CA ILE A 75 12.48 -13.47 -2.13
C ILE A 75 12.25 -13.18 -0.65
N VAL A 76 10.99 -13.02 -0.25
CA VAL A 76 10.62 -12.57 1.11
C VAL A 76 10.39 -13.73 2.09
N GLY A 77 10.11 -14.93 1.56
CA GLY A 77 9.82 -16.16 2.30
C GLY A 77 8.37 -16.29 2.78
N THR A 78 7.96 -17.53 3.03
CA THR A 78 6.59 -17.88 3.45
C THR A 78 6.03 -17.05 4.61
N PRO A 79 6.79 -16.74 5.69
CA PRO A 79 6.25 -15.97 6.81
C PRO A 79 5.77 -14.58 6.40
N ARG A 80 6.56 -13.86 5.59
CA ARG A 80 6.19 -12.51 5.13
C ARG A 80 5.07 -12.55 4.10
N THR A 81 5.07 -13.54 3.20
CA THR A 81 3.97 -13.72 2.24
C THR A 81 2.64 -13.95 2.95
N ALA A 82 2.60 -14.84 3.94
CA ALA A 82 1.37 -15.14 4.70
C ALA A 82 0.91 -13.94 5.54
N SER A 83 1.85 -13.26 6.21
CA SER A 83 1.59 -12.04 6.97
C SER A 83 0.98 -10.94 6.09
N ALA A 84 1.58 -10.68 4.93
CA ALA A 84 1.07 -9.65 4.02
C ALA A 84 -0.31 -10.00 3.46
N ALA A 85 -0.56 -11.26 3.11
CA ALA A 85 -1.88 -11.70 2.65
C ALA A 85 -2.98 -11.41 3.69
N ALA A 86 -2.73 -11.73 4.97
CA ALA A 86 -3.68 -11.44 6.05
C ALA A 86 -3.90 -9.93 6.24
N LYS A 87 -2.83 -9.14 6.24
CA LYS A 87 -2.89 -7.68 6.42
C LYS A 87 -3.57 -6.94 5.25
N ILE A 88 -3.44 -7.46 4.03
CA ILE A 88 -4.17 -6.94 2.86
C ILE A 88 -5.67 -7.18 3.01
N VAL A 89 -6.08 -8.37 3.45
CA VAL A 89 -7.49 -8.68 3.72
C VAL A 89 -8.05 -7.80 4.85
N GLU A 90 -7.29 -7.63 5.94
CA GLU A 90 -7.64 -6.75 7.04
C GLU A 90 -7.82 -5.30 6.56
N ALA A 91 -6.88 -4.77 5.80
CA ALA A 91 -6.97 -3.43 5.22
C ALA A 91 -8.21 -3.26 4.32
N LEU A 92 -8.57 -4.30 3.56
CA LEU A 92 -9.76 -4.28 2.71
C LEU A 92 -11.05 -4.23 3.54
N GLY A 93 -11.11 -4.98 4.65
CA GLY A 93 -12.21 -4.91 5.61
C GLY A 93 -12.36 -3.52 6.22
N LEU A 94 -11.26 -2.93 6.69
CA LEU A 94 -11.25 -1.57 7.23
C LEU A 94 -11.69 -0.51 6.20
N ALA A 95 -11.30 -0.67 4.94
CA ALA A 95 -11.70 0.23 3.87
C ALA A 95 -13.21 0.19 3.61
N ILE A 96 -13.81 -1.01 3.69
CA ILE A 96 -15.27 -1.20 3.53
C ILE A 96 -16.01 -0.55 4.68
N GLU A 97 -15.59 -0.81 5.93
CA GLU A 97 -16.19 -0.21 7.13
C GLU A 97 -16.18 1.33 7.06
N LEU A 98 -15.03 1.93 6.71
CA LEU A 98 -14.92 3.38 6.55
C LEU A 98 -15.80 3.96 5.44
N ALA A 99 -16.00 3.22 4.34
CA ALA A 99 -16.88 3.63 3.26
C ALA A 99 -18.36 3.59 3.67
N GLU A 100 -18.74 2.63 4.52
CA GLU A 100 -20.09 2.50 5.07
C GLU A 100 -20.39 3.57 6.12
N GLU A 101 -19.43 3.92 6.98
CA GLU A 101 -19.57 4.97 8.00
C GLU A 101 -19.62 6.40 7.43
N GLY A 102 -19.05 6.61 6.24
CA GLY A 102 -19.05 7.89 5.53
C GLY A 102 -20.33 8.20 4.75
N THR A 103 -21.37 7.35 4.85
CA THR A 103 -22.67 7.47 4.17
C THR A 103 -23.78 7.80 5.16
#